data_AF-A0A806K1W9-F1
#
_entry.id   AF-A0A806K1W9-F1
#
_cell.length_a   1.000
_cell.length_b   1.000
_cell.length_c   1.000
_cell.angle_alpha   90.00
_cell.angle_beta   90.00
_cell.angle_gamma   90.00
#
_symmetry.space_group_name_H-M   'P 1'
#
loop_
_entity.id
_entity.type
_entity.pdbx_description
1 polymer ?
#
loop_
_entity_poly.entity_id
_entity_poly.type
_entity_poly.pdbx_seq_one_letter_code
_entity_poly.pdbx_strand_id
1 'polypeptide(L)'
;MDPAEDRPSTIHTEEALAPKGPWSFLVSALPGGFSRWGVQLILAWAAFQILPALAWAAHLRARLGDSALADGWGDLLTARDIWEIMEAGKLQDSPLGFWTVAIGLAALLWALWAGWKLQARAAGFKAGLLPWLTAIPAALALGFPPLWILRAALGWLFGFLADSGIQGLGWLNLAAAPILKMSVASALMVQWWLCRVDMASQLPKTVPEWRMHLSDSFSRLWRHPVQWGSVVFFGAVLRAGLAFWVLSLAWGWGGEDIPRLLAFAFLQAVVAGLNAWVIGWTLRATALFWKHDVVVRSEIRALEKSVSARRGLG
;
A
#
# COMPACT_ATOMS: atom_id res chain seq x y z
N MET A 1 -33.89 -12.43 -49.87
CA MET A 1 -34.21 -12.07 -48.47
C MET A 1 -32.97 -12.40 -47.67
N ASP A 2 -32.14 -11.39 -47.43
CA ASP A 2 -30.91 -11.54 -46.64
C ASP A 2 -31.28 -11.59 -45.16
N PRO A 3 -30.82 -12.58 -44.38
CA PRO A 3 -30.96 -12.54 -42.94
C PRO A 3 -29.96 -11.50 -42.44
N ALA A 4 -30.44 -10.29 -42.18
CA ALA A 4 -29.69 -9.28 -41.47
C ALA A 4 -29.34 -9.87 -40.09
N GLU A 5 -28.09 -10.31 -40.01
CA GLU A 5 -27.34 -10.65 -38.81
C GLU A 5 -27.67 -9.63 -37.71
N ASP A 6 -28.38 -10.08 -36.68
CA ASP A 6 -28.77 -9.31 -35.49
C ASP A 6 -27.50 -8.99 -34.69
N ARG A 7 -26.66 -8.11 -35.25
CA ARG A 7 -25.51 -7.53 -34.56
C ARG A 7 -26.08 -6.68 -33.43
N PRO A 8 -25.69 -6.88 -32.17
CA PRO A 8 -26.15 -6.04 -31.08
C PRO A 8 -25.74 -4.60 -31.37
N SER A 9 -26.68 -3.81 -31.88
CA SER A 9 -26.54 -2.41 -32.17
C SER A 9 -26.62 -1.65 -30.86
N THR A 10 -25.50 -1.56 -30.16
CA THR A 10 -24.98 -0.39 -29.44
C THR A 10 -23.95 -0.88 -28.43
N ILE A 11 -22.69 -0.53 -28.66
CA ILE A 11 -21.76 -0.30 -27.54
C ILE A 11 -22.46 0.76 -26.69
N HIS A 12 -22.90 0.41 -25.48
CA HIS A 12 -23.65 1.32 -24.60
C HIS A 12 -22.96 2.70 -24.58
N THR A 13 -23.64 3.71 -25.13
CA THR A 13 -23.20 5.12 -25.16
C THR A 13 -23.30 5.79 -23.79
N GLU A 14 -23.70 5.05 -22.76
CA GLU A 14 -23.68 5.53 -21.38
C GLU A 14 -22.23 5.59 -20.89
N GLU A 15 -21.71 6.81 -20.73
CA GLU A 15 -20.39 7.10 -20.17
C GLU A 15 -20.14 6.43 -18.80
N ALA A 16 -21.21 6.01 -18.13
CA ALA A 16 -21.22 5.27 -16.87
C ALA A 16 -20.79 3.79 -17.00
N LEU A 17 -20.92 3.15 -18.18
CA LEU A 17 -20.59 1.74 -18.39
C LEU A 17 -19.34 1.52 -19.25
N ALA A 18 -18.71 2.60 -19.73
CA ALA A 18 -17.49 2.53 -20.51
C ALA A 18 -16.38 1.75 -19.77
N PRO A 19 -15.55 0.95 -20.47
CA PRO A 19 -14.45 0.22 -19.85
C PRO A 19 -13.43 1.21 -19.27
N LYS A 20 -13.37 1.28 -17.95
CA LYS A 20 -12.50 2.19 -17.20
C LYS A 20 -11.54 1.39 -16.34
N GLY A 21 -10.25 1.62 -16.53
CA GLY A 21 -9.21 1.04 -15.67
C GLY A 21 -8.91 1.90 -14.45
N PRO A 22 -8.15 1.38 -13.47
CA PRO A 22 -7.77 2.09 -12.23
C PRO A 22 -7.29 3.53 -12.41
N TRP A 23 -6.54 3.85 -13.47
CA TRP A 23 -6.02 5.21 -13.68
C TRP A 23 -7.10 6.27 -13.83
N SER A 24 -8.23 5.93 -14.43
CA SER A 24 -9.35 6.86 -14.64
C SER A 24 -9.95 7.40 -13.34
N PHE A 25 -9.71 6.72 -12.22
CA PHE A 25 -10.25 7.10 -10.91
C PHE A 25 -9.26 7.92 -10.06
N LEU A 26 -8.01 8.07 -10.50
CA LEU A 26 -6.98 8.79 -9.73
C LEU A 26 -7.36 10.26 -9.55
N VAL A 27 -7.78 10.96 -10.61
CA VAL A 27 -8.17 12.37 -10.50
C VAL A 27 -9.38 12.53 -9.57
N SER A 28 -10.42 11.72 -9.74
CA SER A 28 -11.63 11.72 -8.91
C SER A 28 -11.37 11.38 -7.44
N ALA A 29 -10.26 10.71 -7.13
CA ALA A 29 -9.88 10.33 -5.78
C ALA A 29 -9.19 11.47 -4.99
N LEU A 30 -8.65 12.51 -5.66
CA LEU A 30 -7.88 13.61 -5.05
C LEU A 30 -8.57 14.32 -3.87
N PRO A 31 -9.88 14.66 -3.92
CA PRO A 31 -10.53 15.49 -2.89
C PRO A 31 -10.60 14.87 -1.49
N GLY A 32 -10.13 13.64 -1.30
CA GLY A 32 -10.29 12.91 -0.05
C GLY A 32 -9.19 12.98 0.98
N GLY A 33 -8.01 13.46 0.59
CA GLY A 33 -6.86 13.52 1.47
C GLY A 33 -7.11 14.36 2.73
N PHE A 34 -7.95 15.39 2.62
CA PHE A 34 -8.28 16.32 3.72
C PHE A 34 -9.61 16.03 4.41
N SER A 35 -10.26 14.91 4.10
CA SER A 35 -11.44 14.48 4.87
C SER A 35 -11.05 14.12 6.31
N ARG A 36 -12.01 14.13 7.25
CA ARG A 36 -11.76 13.75 8.67
C ARG A 36 -10.95 12.46 8.81
N TRP A 37 -11.29 11.42 8.04
CA TRP A 37 -10.57 10.14 8.09
C TRP A 37 -9.23 10.17 7.34
N GLY A 38 -9.09 11.03 6.32
CA GLY A 38 -7.81 11.30 5.66
C GLY A 38 -6.81 11.98 6.60
N VAL A 39 -7.26 12.97 7.37
CA VAL A 39 -6.44 13.62 8.41
C VAL A 39 -6.06 12.62 9.51
N GLN A 40 -6.99 11.79 9.98
CA GLN A 40 -6.66 10.74 10.95
C GLN A 40 -5.66 9.71 10.39
N LEU A 41 -5.76 9.35 9.11
CA LEU A 41 -4.78 8.48 8.47
C LEU A 41 -3.39 9.13 8.45
N ILE A 42 -3.30 10.42 8.10
CA ILE A 42 -2.05 11.19 8.14
C ILE A 42 -1.45 11.21 9.54
N LEU A 43 -2.24 11.56 10.56
CA LEU A 43 -1.77 11.62 11.94
C LEU A 43 -1.33 10.24 12.45
N ALA A 44 -2.11 9.19 12.19
CA ALA A 44 -1.77 7.84 12.63
C ALA A 44 -0.50 7.31 11.95
N TRP A 45 -0.32 7.60 10.66
CA TRP A 45 0.87 7.18 9.92
C TRP A 45 2.11 7.97 10.33
N ALA A 46 1.98 9.28 10.57
CA ALA A 46 3.06 10.09 11.13
C ALA A 46 3.44 9.59 12.53
N ALA A 47 2.46 9.30 13.39
CA ALA A 47 2.69 8.71 14.71
C ALA A 47 3.40 7.36 14.63
N PHE A 48 3.02 6.50 13.67
CA PHE A 48 3.66 5.21 13.43
C PHE A 48 5.14 5.35 13.04
N GLN A 49 5.49 6.36 12.23
CA GLN A 49 6.87 6.58 11.79
C GLN A 49 7.72 7.29 12.84
N ILE A 50 7.14 8.24 13.59
CA ILE A 50 7.88 9.13 14.47
C ILE A 50 7.97 8.58 15.89
N LEU A 51 6.87 8.11 16.48
CA LEU A 51 6.86 7.74 17.90
C LEU A 51 7.80 6.58 18.24
N PRO A 52 7.87 5.49 17.44
CA PRO A 52 8.83 4.43 17.70
C PRO A 52 10.28 4.91 17.56
N ALA A 53 10.56 5.78 16.59
CA ALA A 53 11.89 6.35 16.39
C ALA A 53 12.30 7.26 17.56
N LEU A 54 11.38 8.09 18.07
CA LEU A 54 11.61 8.92 19.26
C LEU A 54 11.79 8.08 20.53
N ALA A 55 10.96 7.04 20.72
CA ALA A 55 11.07 6.15 21.87
C ALA A 55 12.41 5.39 21.86
N TRP A 56 12.84 4.93 20.68
CA TRP A 56 14.15 4.32 20.46
C TRP A 56 15.29 5.30 20.76
N ALA A 57 15.23 6.52 20.22
CA ALA A 57 16.23 7.55 20.46
C ALA A 57 16.33 7.94 21.95
N ALA A 58 15.19 8.07 22.65
CA ALA A 58 15.16 8.33 24.09
C ALA A 58 15.77 7.19 24.90
N HIS A 59 15.51 5.94 24.52
CA HIS A 59 16.10 4.77 25.15
C HIS A 59 17.63 4.74 24.96
N LEU A 60 18.11 5.03 23.75
CA LEU A 60 19.56 5.12 23.49
C LEU A 60 20.22 6.24 24.30
N ARG A 61 19.61 7.43 24.35
CA ARG A 61 20.09 8.54 25.17
C ARG A 61 20.20 8.17 26.65
N ALA A 62 19.19 7.49 27.20
CA ALA A 62 19.20 7.06 28.60
C ALA A 62 20.29 6.02 28.91
N ARG A 63 20.77 5.28 27.91
CA ARG A 63 21.78 4.21 28.06
C ARG A 63 23.20 4.66 27.77
N LEU A 64 23.38 5.53 26.78
CA LEU A 64 24.69 5.92 26.26
C LEU A 64 25.10 7.34 26.66
N GLY A 65 24.22 8.10 27.32
CA GLY A 65 24.46 9.49 27.69
C GLY A 65 24.39 10.45 26.49
N ASP A 66 24.63 11.74 26.74
CA ASP A 66 24.50 12.79 25.72
C ASP A 66 25.65 12.79 24.69
N SER A 67 26.81 12.21 25.01
CA SER A 67 28.02 12.26 24.15
C SER A 67 28.07 11.21 23.03
N ALA A 68 27.27 10.14 23.09
CA ALA A 68 27.35 9.05 22.10
C ALA A 68 26.52 9.30 20.82
N LEU A 69 25.64 10.30 20.82
CA LEU A 69 24.73 10.61 19.70
C LEU A 69 24.86 12.04 19.18
N ALA A 70 25.40 12.97 19.96
CA ALA A 70 25.45 14.39 19.60
C ALA A 70 26.63 14.78 18.71
N ASP A 71 27.80 14.14 18.88
CA ASP A 71 29.05 14.61 18.27
C ASP A 71 29.40 13.97 16.90
N GLY A 72 28.50 13.18 16.29
CA GLY A 72 28.88 12.35 15.12
C GLY A 72 27.76 11.87 14.19
N TRP A 73 26.56 12.46 14.22
CA TRP A 73 25.55 12.17 13.19
C TRP A 73 25.98 12.79 11.85
N GLY A 74 26.75 12.04 11.06
CA GLY A 74 27.29 12.45 9.77
C GLY A 74 28.82 12.37 9.71
N ASP A 75 29.49 12.60 10.84
CA ASP A 75 30.94 12.46 10.98
C ASP A 75 31.28 11.11 11.61
N LEU A 76 31.45 10.11 10.75
CA LEU A 76 32.07 8.80 11.05
C LEU A 76 31.39 7.94 12.13
N LEU A 77 30.06 7.75 12.06
CA LEU A 77 29.48 6.52 12.62
C LEU A 77 29.92 5.34 11.74
N THR A 78 30.89 4.55 12.20
CA THR A 78 31.31 3.35 11.48
C THR A 78 30.22 2.28 11.56
N ALA A 79 30.22 1.34 10.62
CA ALA A 79 29.29 0.20 10.67
C ALA A 79 29.44 -0.62 11.97
N ARG A 80 30.65 -0.59 12.56
CA ARG A 80 30.93 -1.18 13.86
C ARG A 80 30.25 -0.41 14.98
N ASP A 81 30.29 0.92 14.98
CA ASP A 81 29.61 1.75 15.98
C ASP A 81 28.09 1.55 15.92
N ILE A 82 27.52 1.45 14.71
CA ILE A 82 26.09 1.13 14.53
C ILE A 82 25.76 -0.24 15.09
N TRP A 83 26.59 -1.26 14.81
CA TRP A 83 26.39 -2.60 15.33
C TRP A 83 26.55 -2.67 16.86
N GLU A 84 27.56 -1.99 17.42
CA GLU A 84 27.77 -1.87 18.87
C GLU A 84 26.62 -1.11 19.53
N ILE A 85 26.08 -0.05 18.93
CA ILE A 85 24.87 0.65 19.41
C ILE A 85 23.64 -0.27 19.36
N MET A 86 23.51 -1.10 18.32
CA MET A 86 22.41 -2.06 18.22
C MET A 86 22.51 -3.20 19.23
N GLU A 87 23.70 -3.76 19.45
CA GLU A 87 23.93 -4.83 20.44
C GLU A 87 23.92 -4.30 21.88
N ALA A 88 24.61 -3.19 22.15
CA ALA A 88 24.63 -2.54 23.46
C ALA A 88 23.30 -1.87 23.81
N GLY A 89 22.50 -1.51 22.80
CA GLY A 89 21.18 -0.94 22.96
C GLY A 89 20.20 -1.86 23.70
N LYS A 90 20.39 -3.19 23.67
CA LYS A 90 19.62 -4.21 24.43
C LYS A 90 18.14 -3.88 24.58
N LEU A 91 17.48 -3.45 23.50
CA LEU A 91 16.12 -2.92 23.60
C LEU A 91 15.13 -3.99 24.07
N GLN A 92 15.38 -5.24 23.73
CA GLN A 92 14.63 -6.40 24.23
C GLN A 92 14.65 -6.54 25.76
N ASP A 93 15.66 -5.99 26.43
CA ASP A 93 15.86 -6.08 27.88
C ASP A 93 15.32 -4.83 28.62
N SER A 94 14.71 -3.90 27.88
CA SER A 94 14.18 -2.63 28.40
C SER A 94 12.66 -2.56 28.30
N PRO A 95 11.95 -2.07 29.34
CA PRO A 95 10.51 -1.79 29.25
C PRO A 95 10.18 -0.85 28.07
N LEU A 96 11.07 0.09 27.75
CA LEU A 96 10.90 1.00 26.61
C LEU A 96 10.92 0.26 25.27
N GLY A 97 11.58 -0.89 25.17
CA GLY A 97 11.55 -1.70 23.96
C GLY A 97 10.19 -2.32 23.70
N PHE A 98 9.59 -2.90 24.73
CA PHE A 98 8.21 -3.37 24.68
C PHE A 98 7.25 -2.22 24.30
N TRP A 99 7.36 -1.07 24.95
CA TRP A 99 6.50 0.09 24.67
C TRP A 99 6.69 0.66 23.26
N THR A 100 7.92 0.69 22.74
CA THR A 100 8.24 1.13 21.36
C THR A 100 7.48 0.27 20.34
N VAL A 101 7.51 -1.05 20.51
CA VAL A 101 6.77 -1.98 19.65
C VAL A 101 5.26 -1.82 19.84
N ALA A 102 4.78 -1.72 21.07
CA ALA A 102 3.35 -1.57 21.37
C ALA A 102 2.76 -0.28 20.77
N ILE A 103 3.47 0.84 20.90
CA ILE A 103 3.09 2.14 20.30
C ILE A 103 3.09 2.04 18.78
N GLY A 104 4.13 1.42 18.19
CA GLY A 104 4.20 1.17 16.76
C GLY A 104 3.00 0.35 16.25
N LEU A 105 2.68 -0.76 16.92
CA LEU A 105 1.54 -1.60 16.56
C LEU A 105 0.21 -0.86 16.72
N ALA A 106 0.02 -0.11 17.81
CA ALA A 106 -1.18 0.67 18.04
C ALA A 106 -1.38 1.76 16.97
N ALA A 107 -0.31 2.49 16.62
CA ALA A 107 -0.33 3.52 15.58
C ALA A 107 -0.59 2.90 14.18
N LEU A 108 0.01 1.75 13.88
CA LEU A 108 -0.25 1.01 12.65
C LEU A 108 -1.71 0.56 12.57
N LEU A 109 -2.25 -0.07 13.62
CA LEU A 109 -3.65 -0.48 13.69
C LEU A 109 -4.59 0.71 13.51
N TRP A 110 -4.27 1.84 14.15
CA TRP A 110 -5.03 3.08 13.98
C TRP A 110 -4.99 3.57 12.53
N ALA A 111 -3.83 3.56 11.88
CA ALA A 111 -3.71 3.98 10.49
C ALA A 111 -4.47 3.05 9.54
N LEU A 112 -4.35 1.74 9.73
CA LEU A 112 -5.08 0.74 8.94
C LEU A 112 -6.60 0.87 9.11
N TRP A 113 -7.06 1.18 10.31
CA TRP A 113 -8.48 1.41 10.62
C TRP A 113 -9.00 2.74 10.04
N ALA A 114 -8.24 3.82 10.17
CA ALA A 114 -8.57 5.12 9.56
C ALA A 114 -8.63 5.00 8.03
N GLY A 115 -7.67 4.29 7.43
CA GLY A 115 -7.66 3.98 6.00
C GLY A 115 -8.87 3.14 5.57
N TRP A 116 -9.29 2.17 6.38
CA TRP A 116 -10.51 1.41 6.12
C TRP A 116 -11.75 2.31 6.13
N LYS A 117 -11.89 3.18 7.13
CA LYS A 117 -13.02 4.13 7.20
C LYS A 117 -13.06 5.09 6.02
N LEU A 118 -11.90 5.57 5.58
CA LEU A 118 -11.77 6.41 4.40
C LEU A 118 -12.24 5.67 3.14
N GLN A 119 -11.78 4.43 2.95
CA GLN A 119 -12.12 3.61 1.80
C GLN A 119 -13.59 3.20 1.79
N ALA A 120 -14.12 2.70 2.90
CA ALA A 120 -15.51 2.28 3.03
C ALA A 120 -16.46 3.44 2.71
N ARG A 121 -16.17 4.65 3.22
CA ARG A 121 -16.96 5.86 2.93
C ARG A 121 -16.92 6.21 1.43
N ALA A 122 -15.75 6.12 0.80
CA ALA A 122 -15.63 6.34 -0.65
C ALA A 122 -16.40 5.27 -1.44
N ALA A 123 -16.45 4.04 -0.93
CA ALA A 123 -17.24 2.93 -1.46
C ALA A 123 -18.75 3.02 -1.10
N GLY A 124 -19.19 3.99 -0.31
CA GLY A 124 -20.60 4.17 0.06
C GLY A 124 -21.08 3.28 1.21
N PHE A 125 -20.17 2.65 1.95
CA PHE A 125 -20.49 1.75 3.06
C PHE A 125 -20.13 2.35 4.41
N LYS A 126 -20.78 1.85 5.46
CA LYS A 126 -20.32 2.04 6.84
C LYS A 126 -19.19 1.05 7.12
N ALA A 127 -18.07 1.54 7.63
CA ALA A 127 -16.95 0.69 8.01
C ALA A 127 -17.35 -0.27 9.15
N GLY A 128 -17.21 -1.57 8.90
CA GLY A 128 -17.43 -2.63 9.88
C GLY A 128 -16.13 -3.40 10.18
N LEU A 129 -16.06 -4.03 11.35
CA LEU A 129 -14.91 -4.83 11.77
C LEU A 129 -14.82 -6.15 10.98
N LEU A 130 -15.97 -6.78 10.72
CA LEU A 130 -16.03 -8.10 10.10
C LEU A 130 -15.36 -8.12 8.70
N PRO A 131 -15.73 -7.26 7.72
CA PRO A 131 -15.04 -7.22 6.43
C PRO A 131 -13.55 -6.89 6.52
N TRP A 132 -13.15 -6.11 7.53
CA TRP A 132 -11.77 -5.69 7.73
C TRP A 132 -10.88 -6.89 8.11
N LEU A 133 -11.37 -7.77 9.00
CA LEU A 133 -10.66 -8.97 9.45
C LEU A 133 -10.78 -10.13 8.44
N THR A 134 -12.00 -10.43 7.96
CA THR A 134 -12.24 -11.62 7.10
C THR A 134 -11.62 -11.49 5.72
N ALA A 135 -11.32 -10.28 5.26
CA ALA A 135 -10.62 -10.06 4.00
C ALA A 135 -9.12 -10.39 4.06
N ILE A 136 -8.50 -10.47 5.24
CA ILE A 136 -7.09 -10.82 5.39
C ILE A 136 -6.78 -12.21 4.81
N PRO A 137 -7.47 -13.30 5.22
CA PRO A 137 -7.21 -14.62 4.65
C PRO A 137 -7.51 -14.68 3.15
N ALA A 138 -8.54 -13.98 2.67
CA ALA A 138 -8.81 -13.87 1.22
C ALA A 138 -7.66 -13.20 0.47
N ALA A 139 -7.12 -12.11 1.01
CA ALA A 139 -6.00 -11.39 0.41
C ALA A 139 -4.72 -12.23 0.38
N LEU A 140 -4.45 -12.99 1.44
CA LEU A 140 -3.33 -13.91 1.49
C LEU A 140 -3.51 -15.04 0.47
N ALA A 141 -4.67 -15.69 0.42
CA ALA A 141 -4.94 -16.78 -0.52
C ALA A 141 -4.83 -16.35 -1.99
N LEU A 142 -5.33 -15.16 -2.33
CA LEU A 142 -5.36 -14.66 -3.71
C LEU A 142 -4.09 -13.93 -4.13
N GLY A 143 -3.49 -13.17 -3.21
CA GLY A 143 -2.36 -12.29 -3.49
C GLY A 143 -1.02 -12.95 -3.23
N PHE A 144 -0.87 -13.71 -2.14
CA PHE A 144 0.44 -14.20 -1.74
C PHE A 144 1.08 -15.16 -2.75
N PRO A 145 0.41 -16.23 -3.23
CA PRO A 145 1.04 -17.15 -4.18
C PRO A 145 1.52 -16.48 -5.49
N PRO A 146 0.69 -15.75 -6.26
CA PRO A 146 1.15 -15.16 -7.51
C PRO A 146 2.19 -14.05 -7.30
N LEU A 147 2.09 -13.26 -6.23
CA LEU A 147 3.09 -12.22 -5.93
C LEU A 147 4.42 -12.81 -5.47
N TRP A 148 4.40 -13.93 -4.75
CA TRP A 148 5.61 -14.64 -4.35
C TRP A 148 6.33 -15.23 -5.58
N ILE A 149 5.59 -15.86 -6.49
CA ILE A 149 6.13 -16.35 -7.77
C ILE A 149 6.75 -15.20 -8.57
N LEU A 150 6.03 -14.08 -8.71
CA LEU A 150 6.52 -12.91 -9.43
C LEU A 150 7.80 -12.34 -8.78
N ARG A 151 7.83 -12.24 -7.45
CA ARG A 151 9.02 -11.80 -6.71
C ARG A 151 10.20 -12.73 -6.95
N ALA A 152 9.99 -14.05 -6.89
CA ALA A 152 11.04 -15.04 -7.08
C ALA A 152 11.59 -14.97 -8.52
N ALA A 153 10.71 -14.88 -9.52
CA ALA A 153 11.10 -14.76 -10.92
C ALA A 153 11.89 -13.48 -11.20
N LEU A 154 11.42 -12.33 -10.72
CA LEU A 154 12.12 -11.05 -10.88
C LEU A 154 13.45 -11.02 -10.10
N GLY A 155 13.48 -11.60 -8.90
CA GLY A 155 14.71 -11.72 -8.11
C GLY A 155 15.75 -12.60 -8.81
N TRP A 156 15.32 -13.72 -9.40
CA TRP A 156 16.19 -14.57 -10.21
C TRP A 156 16.70 -13.83 -11.45
N LEU A 157 15.84 -13.11 -12.17
CA LEU A 157 16.22 -12.33 -13.35
C LEU A 157 17.24 -11.23 -12.98
N PHE A 158 17.03 -10.48 -11.91
CA PHE A 158 17.98 -9.44 -11.49
C PHE A 158 19.30 -10.03 -10.98
N GLY A 159 19.27 -11.19 -10.33
CA GLY A 159 20.49 -11.93 -9.98
C GLY A 159 21.28 -12.34 -11.22
N PHE A 160 20.61 -12.99 -12.17
CA PHE A 160 21.20 -13.38 -13.45
C PHE A 160 21.81 -12.19 -14.21
N LEU A 161 21.11 -11.05 -14.24
CA LEU A 161 21.63 -9.83 -14.86
C LEU A 161 22.85 -9.25 -14.12
N ALA A 162 22.86 -9.30 -12.79
CA ALA A 162 24.00 -8.85 -11.99
C ALA A 162 25.24 -9.72 -12.20
N ASP A 163 25.06 -11.03 -12.41
CA ASP A 163 26.12 -12.00 -12.64
C ASP A 163 26.77 -11.89 -14.03
N SER A 164 26.26 -11.02 -14.90
CA SER A 164 26.82 -10.77 -16.25
C SER A 164 28.17 -10.05 -16.27
N GLY A 165 28.65 -9.56 -15.12
CA GLY A 165 29.90 -8.79 -15.01
C GLY A 165 29.79 -7.31 -15.41
N ILE A 166 28.61 -6.86 -15.89
CA ILE A 166 28.36 -5.44 -16.17
C ILE A 166 28.04 -4.72 -14.86
N GLN A 167 28.94 -3.83 -14.41
CA GLN A 167 28.80 -3.11 -13.13
C GLN A 167 27.44 -2.41 -12.97
N GLY A 168 26.92 -1.81 -14.04
CA GLY A 168 25.62 -1.13 -14.02
C GLY A 168 24.44 -2.06 -13.67
N LEU A 169 24.51 -3.34 -14.07
CA LEU A 169 23.47 -4.33 -13.76
C LEU A 169 23.55 -4.82 -12.31
N GLY A 170 24.75 -4.86 -11.72
CA GLY A 170 24.94 -5.10 -10.29
C GLY A 170 24.29 -4.02 -9.42
N TRP A 171 24.50 -2.74 -9.77
CA TRP A 171 23.85 -1.62 -9.09
C TRP A 171 22.33 -1.62 -9.25
N LEU A 172 21.85 -1.97 -10.44
CA LEU A 172 20.41 -2.11 -10.69
C LEU A 172 19.80 -3.17 -9.77
N ASN A 173 20.43 -4.35 -9.62
CA ASN A 173 19.94 -5.39 -8.72
C ASN A 173 19.89 -4.92 -7.25
N LEU A 174 20.94 -4.24 -6.78
CA LEU A 174 21.01 -3.71 -5.41
C LEU A 174 19.88 -2.69 -5.14
N ALA A 175 19.63 -1.77 -6.08
CA ALA A 175 18.59 -0.75 -5.95
C ALA A 175 17.17 -1.29 -6.20
N ALA A 176 17.01 -2.25 -7.12
CA ALA A 176 15.72 -2.82 -7.48
C ALA A 176 15.18 -3.75 -6.39
N ALA A 177 16.03 -4.45 -5.63
CA ALA A 177 15.59 -5.42 -4.64
C ALA A 177 14.70 -4.81 -3.52
N PRO A 178 15.04 -3.67 -2.89
CA PRO A 178 14.14 -2.99 -1.96
C PRO A 178 12.81 -2.56 -2.60
N ILE A 179 12.87 -1.96 -3.80
CA ILE A 179 11.68 -1.48 -4.53
C ILE A 179 10.76 -2.65 -4.88
N LEU A 180 11.31 -3.79 -5.30
CA LEU A 180 10.57 -5.01 -5.59
C LEU A 180 9.85 -5.53 -4.34
N LYS A 181 10.53 -5.61 -3.20
CA LYS A 181 9.93 -6.04 -1.92
C LYS A 181 8.78 -5.10 -1.52
N MET A 182 9.00 -3.79 -1.59
CA MET A 182 7.98 -2.79 -1.29
C MET A 182 6.79 -2.87 -2.24
N SER A 183 7.04 -3.10 -3.53
CA SER A 183 6.01 -3.25 -4.55
C SER A 183 5.16 -4.50 -4.29
N VAL A 184 5.79 -5.64 -4.01
CA VAL A 184 5.09 -6.89 -3.66
C VAL A 184 4.20 -6.72 -2.42
N ALA A 185 4.74 -6.12 -1.35
CA ALA A 185 3.97 -5.83 -0.14
C ALA A 185 2.78 -4.89 -0.44
N SER A 186 2.98 -3.90 -1.30
CA SER A 186 1.93 -2.93 -1.66
C SER A 186 0.86 -3.55 -2.56
N ALA A 187 1.23 -4.47 -3.47
CA ALA A 187 0.26 -5.22 -4.27
C ALA A 187 -0.60 -6.13 -3.38
N LEU A 188 -0.01 -6.78 -2.37
CA LEU A 188 -0.77 -7.56 -1.38
C LEU A 188 -1.73 -6.67 -0.57
N MET A 189 -1.30 -5.45 -0.22
CA MET A 189 -2.16 -4.46 0.42
C MET A 189 -3.32 -4.04 -0.49
N VAL A 190 -3.09 -3.79 -1.78
CA VAL A 190 -4.17 -3.50 -2.75
C VAL A 190 -5.13 -4.69 -2.87
N GLN A 191 -4.63 -5.92 -2.91
CA GLN A 191 -5.49 -7.11 -2.91
C GLN A 191 -6.38 -7.15 -1.66
N TRP A 192 -5.81 -6.88 -0.47
CA TRP A 192 -6.59 -6.79 0.76
C TRP A 192 -7.62 -5.68 0.74
N TRP A 193 -7.29 -4.52 0.18
CA TRP A 193 -8.19 -3.39 0.02
C TRP A 193 -9.38 -3.70 -0.89
N LEU A 194 -9.17 -4.47 -1.97
CA LEU A 194 -10.25 -4.92 -2.85
C LEU A 194 -11.13 -5.97 -2.16
N CYS A 195 -10.52 -6.96 -1.51
CA CYS A 195 -11.26 -8.01 -0.81
C CYS A 195 -12.17 -7.45 0.30
N ARG A 196 -11.69 -6.50 1.10
CA ARG A 196 -12.49 -5.95 2.21
C ARG A 196 -13.67 -5.09 1.76
N VAL A 197 -13.54 -4.36 0.65
CA VAL A 197 -14.67 -3.60 0.09
C VAL A 197 -15.72 -4.54 -0.49
N ASP A 198 -15.27 -5.57 -1.22
CA ASP A 198 -16.17 -6.57 -1.77
C ASP A 198 -16.92 -7.33 -0.67
N MET A 199 -16.22 -7.74 0.39
CA MET A 199 -16.84 -8.34 1.59
C MET A 199 -17.87 -7.41 2.24
N ALA A 200 -17.56 -6.11 2.37
CA ALA A 200 -18.48 -5.14 2.96
C ALA A 200 -19.78 -4.98 2.16
N SER A 201 -19.72 -5.09 0.83
CA SER A 201 -20.91 -5.02 -0.03
C SER A 201 -21.85 -6.23 0.08
N GLN A 202 -21.36 -7.35 0.61
CA GLN A 202 -22.13 -8.60 0.72
C GLN A 202 -22.89 -8.71 2.04
N LEU A 203 -22.58 -7.88 3.04
CA LEU A 203 -23.31 -7.89 4.32
C LEU A 203 -24.66 -7.15 4.20
N PRO A 204 -25.77 -7.67 4.75
CA PRO A 204 -25.88 -8.82 5.67
C PRO A 204 -26.29 -10.14 5.00
N LYS A 205 -26.08 -10.32 3.68
CA LYS A 205 -26.53 -11.52 2.96
C LYS A 205 -26.03 -12.78 3.69
N THR A 206 -26.94 -13.72 3.90
CA THR A 206 -26.70 -14.99 4.58
C THR A 206 -25.63 -15.76 3.82
N VAL A 207 -24.43 -15.80 4.40
CA VAL A 207 -23.21 -16.44 3.89
C VAL A 207 -22.71 -15.80 2.58
N PRO A 208 -21.55 -15.11 2.60
CA PRO A 208 -20.86 -14.73 1.38
C PRO A 208 -20.66 -15.96 0.50
N GLU A 209 -21.04 -15.92 -0.77
CA GLU A 209 -20.63 -16.94 -1.74
C GLU A 209 -19.12 -16.84 -1.91
N TRP A 210 -18.38 -17.51 -1.03
CA TRP A 210 -16.93 -17.31 -0.85
C TRP A 210 -16.17 -17.50 -2.16
N ARG A 211 -16.61 -18.46 -2.99
CA ARG A 211 -16.06 -18.69 -4.32
C ARG A 211 -16.25 -17.48 -5.25
N MET A 212 -17.44 -16.87 -5.26
CA MET A 212 -17.73 -15.70 -6.08
C MET A 212 -16.93 -14.49 -5.60
N HIS A 213 -16.87 -14.27 -4.27
CA HIS A 213 -16.03 -13.25 -3.65
C HIS A 213 -14.56 -13.37 -4.09
N LEU A 214 -13.99 -14.57 -3.97
CA LEU A 214 -12.60 -14.81 -4.31
C LEU A 214 -12.34 -14.56 -5.80
N SER A 215 -13.22 -15.04 -6.69
CA SER A 215 -13.12 -14.84 -8.13
C SER A 215 -13.22 -13.35 -8.53
N ASP A 216 -14.21 -12.65 -8.00
CA ASP A 216 -14.43 -11.22 -8.29
C ASP A 216 -13.28 -10.38 -7.72
N SER A 217 -12.81 -10.67 -6.51
CA SER A 217 -11.68 -9.96 -5.89
C SER A 217 -10.34 -10.24 -6.57
N PHE A 218 -10.10 -11.46 -7.02
CA PHE A 218 -8.91 -11.80 -7.81
C PHE A 218 -8.91 -11.04 -9.14
N SER A 219 -10.00 -11.17 -9.90
CA SER A 219 -10.08 -10.60 -11.23
C SER A 219 -10.00 -9.06 -11.24
N ARG A 220 -10.43 -8.36 -10.18
CA ARG A 220 -10.28 -6.89 -10.07
C ARG A 220 -8.83 -6.39 -10.03
N LEU A 221 -7.93 -7.17 -9.44
CA LEU A 221 -6.50 -6.87 -9.48
C LEU A 221 -5.89 -7.35 -10.79
N TRP A 222 -6.15 -8.62 -11.13
CA TRP A 222 -5.42 -9.33 -12.18
C TRP A 222 -5.92 -9.07 -13.62
N ARG A 223 -7.08 -8.43 -13.81
CA ARG A 223 -7.50 -7.91 -15.14
C ARG A 223 -6.84 -6.58 -15.50
N HIS A 224 -6.26 -5.88 -14.53
CA HIS A 224 -5.57 -4.61 -14.75
C HIS A 224 -4.14 -4.62 -14.16
N PRO A 225 -3.31 -5.64 -14.48
CA PRO A 225 -2.03 -5.85 -13.81
C PRO A 225 -1.05 -4.72 -14.11
N VAL A 226 -1.07 -4.17 -15.32
CA VAL A 226 -0.21 -3.02 -15.70
C VAL A 226 -0.60 -1.75 -14.93
N GLN A 227 -1.90 -1.47 -14.84
CA GLN A 227 -2.36 -0.24 -14.17
C GLN A 227 -2.15 -0.32 -12.66
N TRP A 228 -2.53 -1.42 -12.01
CA TRP A 228 -2.23 -1.61 -10.59
C TRP A 228 -0.74 -1.72 -10.32
N GLY A 229 0.00 -2.43 -11.17
CA GLY A 229 1.45 -2.56 -11.10
C GLY A 229 2.14 -1.21 -11.14
N SER A 230 1.73 -0.31 -12.04
CA SER A 230 2.27 1.06 -12.09
C SER A 230 1.96 1.86 -10.82
N VAL A 231 0.72 1.83 -10.32
CA VAL A 231 0.34 2.55 -9.09
C VAL A 231 1.17 2.06 -7.90
N VAL A 232 1.32 0.75 -7.77
CA VAL A 232 2.11 0.09 -6.73
C VAL A 232 3.59 0.44 -6.85
N PHE A 233 4.15 0.34 -8.06
CA PHE A 233 5.56 0.61 -8.33
C PHE A 233 5.90 2.08 -8.11
N PHE A 234 5.16 3.02 -8.71
CA PHE A 234 5.36 4.45 -8.50
C PHE A 234 5.17 4.83 -7.03
N GLY A 235 4.19 4.24 -6.34
CA GLY A 235 4.03 4.43 -4.91
C GLY A 235 5.21 3.92 -4.09
N ALA A 236 5.85 2.80 -4.48
CA ALA A 236 7.06 2.30 -3.83
C ALA A 236 8.28 3.18 -4.10
N VAL A 237 8.51 3.57 -5.36
CA VAL A 237 9.60 4.47 -5.77
C VAL A 237 9.47 5.82 -5.09
N LEU A 238 8.28 6.43 -5.08
CA LEU A 238 8.05 7.71 -4.41
C LEU A 238 8.36 7.64 -2.92
N ARG A 239 7.87 6.60 -2.22
CA ARG A 239 8.14 6.41 -0.78
C ARG A 239 9.63 6.23 -0.49
N ALA A 240 10.30 5.37 -1.25
CA ALA A 240 11.72 5.13 -1.09
C ALA A 240 12.55 6.38 -1.43
N GLY A 241 12.21 7.06 -2.52
CA GLY A 241 12.87 8.28 -2.97
C GLY A 241 12.73 9.43 -1.99
N LEU A 242 11.52 9.65 -1.44
CA LEU A 242 11.31 10.67 -0.41
C LEU A 242 12.10 10.36 0.86
N ALA A 243 12.08 9.11 1.34
CA ALA A 243 12.86 8.73 2.52
C ALA A 243 14.37 8.88 2.29
N PHE A 244 14.86 8.43 1.13
CA PHE A 244 16.25 8.58 0.72
C PHE A 244 16.66 10.05 0.61
N TRP A 245 15.80 10.91 0.07
CA TRP A 245 16.06 12.35 -0.05
C TRP A 245 16.22 13.01 1.32
N VAL A 246 15.36 12.70 2.28
CA VAL A 246 15.49 13.21 3.65
C VAL A 246 16.77 12.72 4.32
N LEU A 247 17.10 11.43 4.15
CA LEU A 247 18.35 10.87 4.68
C LEU A 247 19.58 11.50 4.03
N SER A 248 19.54 11.78 2.73
CA SER A 248 20.64 12.41 2.00
C SER A 248 20.86 13.86 2.45
N LEU A 249 19.77 14.61 2.69
CA LEU A 249 19.84 15.94 3.28
C LEU A 249 20.40 15.90 4.70
N ALA A 250 19.93 14.94 5.51
CA ALA A 250 20.44 14.74 6.86
C ALA A 250 21.94 14.43 6.87
N TRP A 251 22.38 13.56 5.96
CA TRP A 251 23.78 13.21 5.78
C TRP A 251 24.64 14.41 5.37
N GLY A 252 24.20 15.19 4.39
CA GLY A 252 24.98 16.33 3.86
C GLY A 252 25.04 17.54 4.79
N TRP A 253 24.10 17.69 5.72
CA TRP A 253 24.04 18.84 6.64
C TRP A 253 24.61 18.55 8.05
N GLY A 254 24.82 17.29 8.40
CA GLY A 254 25.29 16.89 9.73
C GLY A 254 24.28 17.16 10.85
N GLY A 255 24.51 16.54 12.01
CA GLY A 255 23.57 16.49 13.14
C GLY A 255 24.01 17.17 14.43
N GLU A 256 24.89 18.18 14.37
CA GLU A 256 25.54 18.75 15.57
C GLU A 256 24.61 19.60 16.46
N ASP A 257 23.60 20.27 15.88
CA ASP A 257 22.77 21.25 16.61
C ASP A 257 21.28 20.84 16.74
N ILE A 258 20.66 21.14 17.90
CA ILE A 258 19.23 20.90 18.19
C ILE A 258 18.29 21.43 17.08
N PRO A 259 18.47 22.64 16.51
CA PRO A 259 17.61 23.12 15.44
C PRO A 259 17.65 22.26 14.17
N ARG A 260 18.81 21.67 13.82
CA ARG A 260 18.93 20.76 12.66
C ARG A 260 18.19 19.45 12.92
N LEU A 261 18.34 18.89 14.12
CA LEU A 261 17.59 17.71 14.54
C LEU A 261 16.06 17.95 14.45
N LEU A 262 15.58 19.10 14.92
CA LEU A 262 14.16 19.47 14.81
C LEU A 262 13.72 19.65 13.35
N ALA A 263 14.56 20.23 12.50
CA ALA A 263 14.29 20.36 11.07
C ALA A 263 14.17 18.98 10.38
N PHE A 264 15.04 18.02 10.70
CA PHE A 264 14.95 16.66 10.15
C PHE A 264 13.73 15.90 10.68
N ALA A 265 13.41 16.03 11.97
CA ALA A 265 12.19 15.45 12.53
C ALA A 265 10.94 16.02 11.85
N PHE A 266 10.90 17.33 11.61
CA PHE A 266 9.82 17.98 10.86
C PHE A 266 9.76 17.48 9.42
N LEU A 267 10.89 17.39 8.71
CA LEU A 267 10.93 16.93 7.33
C LEU A 267 10.50 15.46 7.19
N GLN A 268 10.89 14.60 8.13
CA GLN A 268 10.39 13.22 8.23
C GLN A 268 8.88 13.19 8.48
N ALA A 269 8.35 14.08 9.33
CA ALA A 269 6.91 14.21 9.55
C ALA A 269 6.15 14.63 8.28
N VAL A 270 6.71 15.57 7.51
CA VAL A 270 6.16 16.00 6.21
C VAL A 270 6.15 14.84 5.22
N VAL A 271 7.26 14.10 5.08
CA VAL A 271 7.34 12.93 4.19
C VAL A 271 6.39 11.83 4.64
N ALA A 272 6.28 11.56 5.94
CA ALA A 272 5.32 10.61 6.47
C ALA A 272 3.87 11.03 6.16
N GLY A 273 3.56 12.33 6.29
CA GLY A 273 2.25 12.88 5.97
C GLY A 273 1.93 12.78 4.47
N LEU A 274 2.88 13.12 3.60
CA LEU A 274 2.73 12.98 2.14
C LEU A 274 2.51 11.51 1.75
N ASN A 275 3.27 10.59 2.34
CA ASN A 275 3.12 9.15 2.12
C ASN A 275 1.73 8.66 2.54
N ALA A 276 1.23 9.08 3.71
CA ALA A 276 -0.12 8.77 4.15
C ALA A 276 -1.19 9.37 3.23
N TRP A 277 -0.97 10.58 2.72
CA TRP A 277 -1.86 11.20 1.76
C TRP A 277 -1.94 10.37 0.46
N VAL A 278 -0.81 9.91 -0.08
CA VAL A 278 -0.77 9.01 -1.24
C VAL A 278 -1.47 7.68 -0.96
N ILE A 279 -1.31 7.10 0.23
CA ILE A 279 -2.06 5.90 0.65
C ILE A 279 -3.56 6.19 0.70
N GLY A 280 -3.98 7.30 1.29
CA GLY A 280 -5.39 7.70 1.34
C GLY A 280 -6.00 7.95 -0.04
N TRP A 281 -5.21 8.53 -0.94
CA TRP A 281 -5.57 8.77 -2.33
C TRP A 281 -5.78 7.46 -3.09
N THR A 282 -4.85 6.51 -2.99
CA THR A 282 -4.95 5.19 -3.63
C THR A 282 -6.07 4.34 -3.03
N LEU A 283 -6.31 4.42 -1.72
CA LEU A 283 -7.47 3.82 -1.07
C LEU A 283 -8.80 4.31 -1.67
N ARG A 284 -8.93 5.61 -1.93
CA ARG A 284 -10.12 6.14 -2.59
C ARG A 284 -10.23 5.70 -4.03
N ALA A 285 -9.13 5.72 -4.78
CA ALA A 285 -9.12 5.25 -6.17
C ALA A 285 -9.58 3.80 -6.27
N THR A 286 -9.12 2.91 -5.37
CA THR A 286 -9.58 1.51 -5.33
C THR A 286 -11.06 1.37 -5.02
N ALA A 287 -11.61 2.19 -4.11
CA ALA A 287 -13.04 2.19 -3.81
C ALA A 287 -13.90 2.65 -5.00
N LEU A 288 -13.47 3.71 -5.70
CA LEU A 288 -14.17 4.24 -6.86
C LEU A 288 -14.10 3.27 -8.04
N PHE A 289 -12.94 2.68 -8.30
CA PHE A 289 -12.76 1.62 -9.28
C PHE A 289 -13.68 0.43 -8.97
N TRP A 290 -13.71 -0.02 -7.71
CA TRP A 290 -14.56 -1.13 -7.29
C TRP A 290 -16.04 -0.84 -7.55
N LYS A 291 -16.53 0.37 -7.26
CA LYS A 291 -17.93 0.76 -7.53
C LYS A 291 -18.27 0.63 -9.00
N HIS A 292 -17.40 1.15 -9.87
CA HIS A 292 -17.58 1.08 -11.32
C HIS A 292 -17.58 -0.37 -11.80
N ASP A 293 -16.60 -1.16 -11.37
CA ASP A 293 -16.45 -2.56 -11.76
C ASP A 293 -17.64 -3.42 -11.33
N VAL A 294 -18.24 -3.16 -10.16
CA VAL A 294 -19.46 -3.87 -9.73
C VAL A 294 -20.63 -3.64 -10.70
N VAL A 295 -20.86 -2.39 -11.10
CA VAL A 295 -21.94 -2.04 -12.04
C VAL A 295 -21.68 -2.69 -13.40
N VAL A 296 -20.47 -2.55 -13.94
CA VAL A 296 -20.11 -3.16 -15.22
C VAL A 296 -20.29 -4.69 -15.19
N ARG A 297 -19.89 -5.35 -14.11
CA ARG A 297 -20.04 -6.80 -13.97
C ARG A 297 -21.47 -7.26 -13.76
N SER A 298 -22.32 -6.47 -13.10
CA SER A 298 -23.74 -6.82 -12.97
C SER A 298 -24.42 -6.76 -14.34
N GLU A 299 -24.12 -5.74 -15.15
CA GLU A 299 -24.65 -5.62 -16.51
C GLU A 299 -24.16 -6.75 -17.42
N ILE A 300 -22.85 -7.08 -17.39
CA ILE A 300 -22.31 -8.22 -18.14
C ILE A 300 -23.03 -9.52 -17.75
N ARG A 301 -23.21 -9.79 -16.46
CA ARG A 301 -23.92 -10.99 -15.98
C ARG A 301 -25.40 -11.01 -16.41
N ALA A 302 -26.06 -9.86 -16.44
CA ALA A 302 -27.45 -9.75 -16.89
C ALA A 302 -27.56 -10.04 -18.41
N LEU A 303 -26.64 -9.49 -19.20
CA LEU A 303 -26.53 -9.75 -20.63
C LEU A 303 -26.25 -11.23 -20.91
N GLU A 304 -25.27 -11.85 -20.23
CA GLU A 304 -24.96 -13.28 -20.37
C GLU A 304 -26.20 -14.16 -20.10
N LYS A 305 -26.93 -13.89 -19.01
CA LYS A 305 -28.19 -14.59 -18.71
C LYS A 305 -29.24 -14.43 -19.81
N SER A 306 -29.39 -13.22 -20.35
CA SER A 306 -30.36 -12.96 -21.42
C SER A 306 -30.01 -13.70 -22.72
N VAL A 307 -28.73 -13.78 -23.07
CA VAL A 307 -28.24 -14.49 -24.25
C VAL A 307 -28.38 -16.00 -24.08
N SER A 308 -28.02 -16.54 -22.92
CA SER A 308 -28.21 -17.95 -22.60
C SER A 308 -29.69 -18.36 -22.61
N ALA A 309 -30.59 -17.51 -22.09
CA ALA A 309 -32.03 -17.75 -22.13
C ALA A 309 -32.57 -17.79 -23.57
N ARG A 310 -32.09 -16.90 -24.46
CA ARG A 310 -32.46 -16.92 -25.88
C ARG A 310 -31.92 -18.15 -26.61
N ARG A 311 -30.70 -18.61 -26.28
CA ARG A 311 -30.09 -19.81 -26.88
C ARG A 311 -30.70 -21.13 -26.40
N GLY A 312 -31.27 -21.16 -25.20
CA GLY A 312 -31.96 -22.34 -24.66
C GLY A 312 -33.43 -22.48 -25.10
N LEU A 313 -33.95 -21.52 -25.88
CA LEU A 313 -35.30 -21.51 -26.44
C LEU A 313 -35.29 -21.76 -27.97
N GLY A 314 -34.16 -22.20 -28.53
CA GLY A 314 -33.97 -22.53 -29.95
C GLY A 314 -33.89 -24.03 -30.20
#